data_AF-A0A832SRP6-F1
#
_entry.id   AF-A0A832SRP6-F1
#
_cell.length_a   1.000
_cell.length_b   1.000
_cell.length_c   1.000
_cell.angle_alpha   90.00
_cell.angle_beta   90.00
_cell.angle_gamma   90.00
#
_symmetry.space_group_name_H-M   'P 1'
#
loop_
_entity.id
_entity.type
_entity.pdbx_description
1 polymer ?
#
loop_
_entity_poly.entity_id
_entity_poly.type
_entity_poly.pdbx_seq_one_letter_code
_entity_poly.pdbx_strand_id
1 'polypeptide(L)'
;VTPKVELSDIVETIVTTNEAKFVEYLNNARPLTPRTHALELIPGIGKTYMKIMLEEREKKKFESFADLKDRVGFKDPVKHISERIIHELSGESRLNLFVKK
;
A
#
# COMPACT_ATOMS: atom_id res chain seq x y z
N VAL A 1 -13.21 -24.57 -6.22
CA VAL A 1 -13.12 -23.18 -5.69
C VAL A 1 -11.66 -22.92 -5.35
N THR A 2 -11.03 -21.96 -6.01
CA THR A 2 -9.58 -21.70 -5.94
C THR A 2 -9.29 -20.82 -4.73
N PRO A 3 -8.59 -21.32 -3.69
CA PRO A 3 -8.40 -20.61 -2.41
C PRO A 3 -7.69 -19.25 -2.52
N LYS A 4 -7.00 -18.99 -3.64
CA LYS A 4 -6.33 -17.71 -3.90
C LYS A 4 -7.29 -16.55 -4.22
N VAL A 5 -8.46 -16.85 -4.79
CA VAL A 5 -9.42 -15.80 -5.20
C VAL A 5 -10.13 -15.25 -3.96
N GLU A 6 -10.64 -16.14 -3.09
CA GLU A 6 -11.31 -15.74 -1.85
C GLU A 6 -10.38 -14.93 -0.92
N LEU A 7 -9.09 -15.25 -0.90
CA LEU A 7 -8.11 -14.50 -0.11
C LEU A 7 -7.97 -13.05 -0.59
N SER A 8 -8.00 -12.80 -1.90
CA SER A 8 -7.93 -11.44 -2.45
C SER A 8 -9.17 -10.64 -2.07
N ASP A 9 -10.35 -11.22 -2.24
CA ASP A 9 -11.61 -10.55 -1.90
C ASP A 9 -11.71 -10.20 -0.41
N ILE A 10 -11.29 -11.12 0.47
CA ILE A 10 -11.26 -10.89 1.91
C ILE A 10 -10.27 -9.77 2.26
N VAL A 11 -9.07 -9.81 1.69
CA VAL A 11 -8.04 -8.79 1.96
C VAL A 11 -8.48 -7.43 1.44
N GLU A 12 -9.03 -7.35 0.23
CA GLU A 12 -9.58 -6.10 -0.32
C GLU A 12 -10.68 -5.53 0.57
N THR A 13 -11.56 -6.38 1.09
CA THR A 13 -12.61 -5.97 2.04
C THR A 13 -11.99 -5.43 3.33
N ILE A 14 -10.97 -6.09 3.87
CA ILE A 14 -10.25 -5.65 5.07
C ILE A 14 -9.56 -4.30 4.83
N VAL A 15 -8.90 -4.14 3.68
CA VAL A 15 -8.19 -2.92 3.29
C VAL A 15 -9.15 -1.76 3.11
N THR A 16 -10.28 -2.01 2.45
CA THR A 16 -11.34 -1.01 2.25
C THR A 16 -11.97 -0.61 3.59
N THR A 17 -12.31 -1.58 4.44
CA THR A 17 -12.91 -1.31 5.76
C THR A 17 -11.93 -0.59 6.70
N ASN A 18 -10.63 -0.86 6.58
CA ASN A 18 -9.58 -0.22 7.36
C ASN A 18 -8.85 0.89 6.59
N GLU A 19 -9.49 1.51 5.60
CA GLU A 19 -8.89 2.54 4.75
C GLU A 19 -8.08 3.58 5.54
N ALA A 20 -8.64 4.10 6.64
CA ALA A 20 -7.98 5.08 7.50
C ALA A 20 -6.59 4.61 8.01
N LYS A 21 -6.45 3.33 8.41
CA LYS A 21 -5.17 2.78 8.86
C LYS A 21 -4.15 2.70 7.73
N PHE A 22 -4.59 2.33 6.53
CA PHE A 22 -3.70 2.23 5.37
C PHE A 22 -3.29 3.62 4.86
N VAL A 23 -4.22 4.56 4.81
CA VAL A 23 -3.92 5.96 4.49
C VAL A 23 -2.95 6.55 5.51
N GLU A 24 -3.17 6.31 6.80
CA GLU A 24 -2.24 6.70 7.87
C GLU A 24 -0.88 6.03 7.71
N TYR A 25 -0.83 4.76 7.30
CA TYR A 25 0.41 4.06 7.02
C TYR A 25 1.17 4.71 5.86
N LEU A 26 0.49 5.07 4.77
CA LEU A 26 1.10 5.76 3.62
C LEU A 26 1.60 7.15 4.02
N ASN A 27 0.84 7.88 4.85
CA ASN A 27 1.25 9.15 5.42
C ASN A 27 2.42 9.04 6.41
N ASN A 28 2.60 7.89 7.04
CA ASN A 28 3.71 7.60 7.96
C ASN A 28 4.82 6.79 7.30
N ALA A 29 4.69 6.41 6.03
CA ALA A 29 5.65 5.57 5.33
C ALA A 29 7.01 6.25 5.36
N ARG A 30 8.02 5.54 5.85
CA ARG A 30 9.39 6.03 5.96
C ARG A 30 10.31 5.18 5.10
N PRO A 31 11.49 5.71 4.72
CA PRO A 31 12.54 4.87 4.16
C PRO A 31 12.92 3.78 5.17
N LEU A 32 12.84 2.53 4.74
CA LEU A 32 13.28 1.37 5.53
C LEU A 32 14.80 1.28 5.53
N THR A 33 15.41 1.59 4.40
CA THR A 33 16.85 1.71 4.24
C THR A 33 17.17 2.98 3.44
N PRO A 34 18.42 3.46 3.42
CA PRO A 34 18.82 4.60 2.58
C PRO A 34 18.55 4.40 1.09
N ARG A 35 18.34 3.15 0.66
CA ARG A 35 18.12 2.76 -0.74
C ARG A 35 16.72 2.19 -1.02
N THR A 36 15.86 2.01 -0.01
CA THR A 36 14.55 1.35 -0.18
C THR A 36 13.49 2.04 0.65
N HIS A 37 12.44 2.52 -0.01
CA HIS A 37 11.28 3.11 0.65
C HIS A 37 10.19 2.07 0.91
N ALA A 38 9.45 2.21 2.02
CA ALA A 38 8.29 1.37 2.31
C ALA A 38 7.18 1.45 1.24
N LEU A 39 7.13 2.56 0.50
CA LEU A 39 6.17 2.78 -0.60
C LEU A 39 6.55 1.95 -1.83
N GLU A 40 7.84 1.88 -2.18
CA GLU A 40 8.33 1.13 -3.36
C GLU A 40 8.15 -0.39 -3.23
N LEU A 41 7.87 -0.85 -2.02
CA LEU A 41 7.57 -2.24 -1.74
C LEU A 41 6.15 -2.62 -2.17
N ILE A 42 5.23 -1.67 -2.30
CA ILE A 42 3.89 -1.95 -2.80
C ILE A 42 3.98 -2.23 -4.31
N PRO A 43 3.53 -3.40 -4.80
CA PRO A 43 3.54 -3.71 -6.22
C PRO A 43 2.70 -2.66 -6.96
N GLY A 44 3.26 -2.11 -8.04
CA GLY A 44 2.66 -0.97 -8.77
C GLY A 44 3.22 0.40 -8.39
N ILE A 45 3.86 0.55 -7.22
CA ILE A 45 4.54 1.80 -6.83
C ILE A 45 6.00 1.76 -7.29
N GLY A 46 6.27 2.39 -8.44
CA GLY A 46 7.62 2.69 -8.89
C GLY A 46 8.20 3.98 -8.30
N LYS A 47 9.41 4.34 -8.77
CA LYS A 47 10.10 5.60 -8.38
C LYS A 47 9.27 6.86 -8.63
N THR A 48 8.50 6.88 -9.71
CA THR A 48 7.62 8.01 -10.07
C THR A 48 6.51 8.19 -9.03
N TYR A 49 5.76 7.13 -8.74
CA TYR A 49 4.70 7.17 -7.73
C TYR A 49 5.26 7.48 -6.34
N MET A 50 6.39 6.89 -5.95
CA MET A 50 7.06 7.21 -4.70
C MET A 50 7.36 8.72 -4.58
N LYS A 51 7.94 9.32 -5.63
CA LYS A 51 8.29 10.74 -5.62
C LYS A 51 7.04 11.62 -5.50
N ILE A 52 6.00 11.33 -6.28
CA ILE A 52 4.73 12.07 -6.23
C ILE A 52 4.09 11.92 -4.84
N MET A 53 4.08 10.71 -4.26
CA MET A 53 3.56 10.48 -2.91
C MET A 53 4.30 11.30 -1.86
N LEU A 54 5.64 11.41 -1.96
CA LEU A 54 6.44 12.21 -1.05
C LEU A 54 6.12 13.71 -1.21
N GLU A 55 6.06 14.21 -2.45
CA GLU A 55 5.74 15.61 -2.74
C GLU A 55 4.32 15.98 -2.28
N GLU A 56 3.33 15.15 -2.56
CA GLU A 56 1.94 15.38 -2.12
C GLU A 56 1.79 15.29 -0.60
N ARG A 57 2.49 14.33 0.03
CA ARG A 57 2.54 14.21 1.49
C ARG A 57 3.18 15.43 2.15
N GLU A 58 4.23 16.00 1.57
CA GLU A 58 4.87 17.23 2.08
C GLU A 58 3.91 18.42 2.02
N LYS A 59 3.03 18.48 1.00
CA LYS A 59 1.99 19.51 0.91
C LYS A 59 0.88 19.29 1.94
N LYS A 60 0.24 18.11 1.90
CA LYS A 60 -0.85 17.75 2.82
C LYS A 60 -0.97 16.23 2.91
N LYS A 61 -1.07 15.70 4.12
CA LYS A 61 -1.33 14.28 4.39
C LYS A 61 -2.62 13.82 3.70
N PHE A 62 -2.61 12.60 3.18
CA PHE A 62 -3.77 11.97 2.56
C PHE A 62 -4.83 11.68 3.61
N GLU A 63 -6.11 11.87 3.26
CA GLU A 63 -7.24 11.58 4.17
C GLU A 63 -8.00 10.32 3.75
N SER A 64 -7.92 9.95 2.46
CA SER A 64 -8.62 8.80 1.88
C SER A 64 -7.82 8.21 0.71
N PHE A 65 -8.18 6.99 0.31
CA PHE A 65 -7.72 6.36 -0.93
C PHE A 65 -8.16 7.14 -2.16
N ALA A 66 -9.32 7.78 -2.12
CA ALA A 66 -9.78 8.67 -3.19
C ALA A 66 -8.84 9.88 -3.34
N ASP A 67 -8.50 10.54 -2.24
CA ASP A 67 -7.55 11.68 -2.25
C ASP A 67 -6.17 11.25 -2.78
N LEU A 68 -5.74 10.04 -2.42
CA LEU A 68 -4.48 9.48 -2.90
C LEU A 68 -4.53 9.13 -4.40
N LYS A 69 -5.67 8.62 -4.88
CA LYS A 69 -5.90 8.36 -6.31
C LYS A 69 -5.94 9.66 -7.11
N ASP A 70 -6.62 10.69 -6.62
CA ASP A 70 -6.78 11.96 -7.35
C ASP A 70 -5.48 12.78 -7.38
N ARG A 71 -4.71 12.79 -6.29
CA ARG A 71 -3.46 13.55 -6.21
C ARG A 71 -2.26 12.83 -6.80
N VAL A 72 -2.09 11.55 -6.45
CA VAL A 72 -0.92 10.76 -6.88
C VAL A 72 -1.18 10.09 -8.23
N GLY A 73 -2.44 9.98 -8.65
CA GLY A 73 -2.80 9.17 -9.81
C GLY A 73 -2.70 7.67 -9.54
N PHE A 74 -2.56 7.27 -8.27
CA PHE A 74 -2.38 5.87 -7.89
C PHE A 74 -3.72 5.14 -7.98
N LYS A 75 -3.91 4.44 -9.09
CA LYS A 75 -5.15 3.71 -9.37
C LYS A 75 -5.23 2.46 -8.51
N ASP A 76 -6.39 2.26 -7.92
CA ASP A 76 -6.74 1.07 -7.13
C ASP A 76 -5.74 0.74 -6.01
N PRO A 77 -5.50 1.68 -5.06
CA PRO A 77 -4.59 1.46 -3.94
C PRO A 77 -4.93 0.20 -3.14
N VAL A 78 -6.23 -0.08 -3.00
CA VAL A 78 -6.75 -1.27 -2.32
C VAL A 78 -6.19 -2.54 -2.94
N LYS A 79 -6.18 -2.62 -4.28
CA LYS A 79 -5.73 -3.80 -5.02
C LYS A 79 -4.23 -4.02 -4.90
N HIS A 80 -3.45 -2.94 -4.98
CA HIS A 80 -2.00 -3.03 -4.84
C HIS A 80 -1.57 -3.39 -3.42
N ILE A 81 -2.28 -2.87 -2.42
CA ILE A 81 -2.07 -3.25 -1.02
C ILE A 81 -2.52 -4.70 -0.78
N SER A 82 -3.64 -5.14 -1.35
CA SER A 82 -4.11 -6.52 -1.19
C SER A 82 -3.14 -7.52 -1.82
N GLU A 83 -2.68 -7.25 -3.05
CA GLU A 83 -1.61 -8.01 -3.71
C GLU A 83 -0.36 -8.09 -2.83
N ARG A 84 0.05 -6.96 -2.22
CA ARG A 84 1.19 -6.93 -1.31
C ARG A 84 1.00 -7.85 -0.09
N ILE A 85 -0.17 -7.79 0.54
CA ILE A 85 -0.49 -8.62 1.71
C ILE A 85 -0.47 -10.10 1.31
N ILE A 86 -1.03 -10.47 0.16
CA ILE A 86 -1.02 -11.85 -0.33
C ILE A 86 0.41 -12.33 -0.60
N HIS A 87 1.27 -11.47 -1.18
CA HIS A 87 2.69 -11.75 -1.35
C HIS A 87 3.44 -11.91 0.00
N GLU A 88 3.06 -11.15 1.02
CA GLU A 88 3.59 -11.32 2.38
C GLU A 88 3.13 -12.63 3.01
N LEU A 89 1.84 -12.96 2.90
CA LEU A 89 1.26 -14.22 3.40
C LEU A 89 1.83 -15.47 2.71
N SER A 90 2.19 -15.35 1.43
CA SER A 90 2.81 -16.43 0.66
C SER A 90 4.26 -16.71 1.08
N GLY A 91 4.84 -15.89 1.98
CA GLY A 91 6.18 -16.10 2.52
C GLY A 91 7.33 -15.73 1.58
N GLU A 92 7.03 -15.19 0.39
CA GLU A 92 8.03 -14.70 -0.55
C GLU A 92 8.62 -13.35 -0.15
N SER A 93 7.97 -12.64 0.79
CA SER A 93 8.40 -11.31 1.21
C SER A 93 9.29 -11.37 2.46
N ARG A 94 10.54 -10.88 2.34
CA ARG A 94 11.49 -10.78 3.46
C ARG A 94 11.14 -9.69 4.49
N LEU A 95 10.20 -8.80 4.19
CA LEU A 95 9.81 -7.65 4.99
C LEU A 95 8.29 -7.54 5.04
N ASN A 96 7.72 -7.64 6.24
CA ASN A 96 6.30 -7.46 6.45
C ASN A 96 6.01 -5.97 6.65
N LEU A 97 5.24 -5.38 5.74
CA LEU A 97 4.78 -4.00 5.88
C LEU A 97 3.47 -3.92 6.66
N PHE A 98 2.58 -4.90 6.41
CA PHE A 98 1.20 -4.85 6.89
C PHE A 98 0.90 -5.95 7.93
N VAL A 99 1.57 -7.11 7.84
CA VAL A 99 1.32 -8.25 8.73
C VAL A 99 2.42 -8.34 9.79
N LYS A 100 2.17 -7.84 11.01
CA LYS A 100 3.06 -8.16 12.15
C LYS A 100 2.88 -9.63 12.51
N LYS A 101 3.98 -10.39 12.55
CA LYS A 101 4.05 -11.70 13.22
C LYS A 101 4.05 -11.52 14.72
#